data_AF-A0AAN8UPB6-F1
#
_entry.id   AF-A0AAN8UPB6-F1
#
_cell.length_a   1.000
_cell.length_b   1.000
_cell.length_c   1.000
_cell.angle_alpha   90.00
_cell.angle_beta   90.00
_cell.angle_gamma   90.00
#
_symmetry.space_group_name_H-M   'P 1'
#
loop_
_entity.id
_entity.type
_entity.pdbx_description
1 polymer ?
#
loop_
_entity_poly.entity_id
_entity_poly.type
_entity_poly.pdbx_seq_one_letter_code
_entity_poly.pdbx_strand_id
1 'polypeptide(L)'
;MASQTVKLLGFWVSPFVYRVIWALKFKGVDYEYIDEDIYNKSALLLELNPVHKKVPVLIHEDRAIAESFVLLEYIDETWKENPLLPNDPYDRAMARFWARFCEEKVLNNSFMALCLEEEEDREKFVKLTIESLEKIEEELKKKKSKFLAGETIGYLDIAMGWIPYWLQIWEEVGNIKFLDPLKFPAITAWNNNMHSHPLIRENLPPRDKSVLDNSYLALCSEEEEDREKFVKLTIESLEKIEEELERKKSKFLAGETIGYLDIAMGWIPYWLQIWEEVGSIKILDPLKFPAITAWINSMLSHPLIKENLPPRDKSVVYFQKRRIEVPKILKSKKILISQLKTLRHQLQYESTGSGL
;
A
#
# COMPACT_ATOMS: atom_id res chain seq x y z
N MET A 1 31.12 7.51 -19.66
CA MET A 1 30.38 6.27 -19.36
C MET A 1 28.93 6.56 -19.67
N ALA A 2 28.25 5.75 -20.47
CA ALA A 2 26.82 5.95 -20.72
C ALA A 2 26.10 5.88 -19.37
N SER A 3 25.24 6.85 -19.07
CA SER A 3 24.36 6.82 -17.90
C SER A 3 23.51 5.55 -18.02
N GLN A 4 23.59 4.66 -17.02
CA GLN A 4 22.71 3.49 -16.95
C GLN A 4 21.29 4.00 -16.75
N THR A 5 20.38 3.68 -17.68
CA THR A 5 18.98 4.09 -17.59
C THR A 5 18.25 3.08 -16.71
N VAL A 6 17.81 3.50 -15.52
CA VAL A 6 17.01 2.67 -14.61
C VAL A 6 15.62 3.29 -14.49
N LYS A 7 14.57 2.51 -14.76
CA LYS A 7 13.18 2.91 -14.55
C LYS A 7 12.45 1.90 -13.68
N LEU A 8 11.61 2.38 -12.79
CA LEU A 8 10.77 1.55 -11.93
C LEU A 8 9.30 1.82 -12.25
N LEU A 9 8.67 0.86 -12.90
CA LEU A 9 7.22 0.83 -13.07
C LEU A 9 6.59 0.33 -11.77
N GLY A 10 5.77 1.18 -11.14
CA GLY A 10 5.30 0.95 -9.79
C GLY A 10 3.91 1.52 -9.53
N PHE A 11 3.29 1.06 -8.45
CA PHE A 11 2.08 1.63 -7.89
C PHE A 11 2.44 2.25 -6.53
N TRP A 12 2.12 3.53 -6.36
CA TRP A 12 2.67 4.38 -5.29
C TRP A 12 2.42 3.92 -3.85
N VAL A 13 1.50 2.97 -3.59
CA VAL A 13 1.20 2.42 -2.26
C VAL A 13 1.54 0.93 -2.14
N SER A 14 2.07 0.31 -3.19
CA SER A 14 2.35 -1.13 -3.17
C SER A 14 3.55 -1.45 -2.27
N PRO A 15 3.42 -2.29 -1.22
CA PRO A 15 4.55 -2.67 -0.37
C PRO A 15 5.65 -3.38 -1.17
N PHE A 16 5.29 -4.09 -2.23
CA PHE A 16 6.23 -4.78 -3.12
C PHE A 16 7.11 -3.81 -3.92
N VAL A 17 6.55 -2.65 -4.29
CA VAL A 17 7.28 -1.59 -4.99
C VAL A 17 8.24 -0.90 -4.02
N TYR A 18 7.82 -0.67 -2.77
CA TYR A 18 8.70 -0.07 -1.76
C TYR A 18 9.91 -0.93 -1.40
N ARG A 19 9.80 -2.27 -1.45
CA ARG A 19 10.99 -3.14 -1.36
C ARG A 19 12.06 -2.72 -2.37
N VAL A 20 11.66 -2.49 -3.62
CA VAL A 20 12.56 -2.11 -4.72
C VAL A 20 13.05 -0.67 -4.58
N ILE A 21 12.17 0.26 -4.19
CA ILE A 21 12.55 1.66 -3.89
C ILE A 21 13.64 1.69 -2.82
N TRP A 22 13.43 1.01 -1.70
CA TRP A 22 14.39 0.99 -0.60
C TRP A 22 15.71 0.35 -1.01
N ALA A 23 15.68 -0.72 -1.81
CA ALA A 23 16.89 -1.35 -2.32
C ALA A 23 17.69 -0.42 -3.25
N LEU A 24 17.04 0.22 -4.23
CA LEU A 24 17.70 1.18 -5.12
C LEU A 24 18.28 2.36 -4.34
N LYS A 25 17.53 2.92 -3.38
CA LYS A 25 18.01 4.01 -2.52
C LYS A 25 19.17 3.57 -1.63
N PHE A 26 19.14 2.33 -1.12
CA PHE A 26 20.22 1.79 -0.29
C PHE A 26 21.52 1.61 -1.09
N LYS A 27 21.39 1.26 -2.38
CA LYS A 27 22.50 1.17 -3.34
C LYS A 27 22.93 2.53 -3.90
N GLY A 28 22.22 3.62 -3.60
CA GLY A 28 22.49 4.93 -4.17
C GLY A 28 22.22 5.03 -5.68
N VAL A 29 21.30 4.23 -6.19
CA VAL A 29 20.94 4.17 -7.61
C VAL A 29 19.79 5.13 -7.90
N ASP A 30 20.03 6.06 -8.82
CA ASP A 30 19.00 6.93 -9.36
C ASP A 30 18.12 6.17 -10.36
N TYR A 31 16.82 6.47 -10.36
CA TYR A 31 15.85 5.84 -11.24
C TYR A 31 14.70 6.79 -11.58
N GLU A 32 14.09 6.57 -12.75
CA GLU A 32 12.83 7.19 -13.16
C GLU A 32 11.65 6.36 -12.60
N TYR A 33 10.74 6.97 -11.84
CA TYR A 33 9.53 6.29 -11.39
C TYR A 33 8.39 6.49 -12.39
N ILE A 34 7.80 5.40 -12.86
CA ILE A 34 6.63 5.40 -13.73
C ILE A 34 5.45 4.88 -12.90
N ASP A 35 4.49 5.75 -12.61
CA ASP A 35 3.27 5.37 -11.87
C ASP A 35 2.33 4.54 -12.76
N GLU A 36 1.75 3.49 -12.19
CA GLU A 36 0.93 2.51 -12.88
C GLU A 36 -0.41 2.31 -12.15
N ASP A 37 -1.50 2.37 -12.91
CA ASP A 37 -2.84 2.02 -12.40
C ASP A 37 -3.03 0.49 -12.43
N ILE A 38 -2.99 -0.14 -11.27
CA ILE A 38 -3.15 -1.60 -11.15
C ILE A 38 -4.58 -2.10 -11.40
N TYR A 39 -5.57 -1.21 -11.43
CA TYR A 39 -6.96 -1.52 -11.77
C TYR A 39 -7.21 -1.40 -13.28
N ASN A 40 -6.53 -0.45 -13.93
CA ASN A 40 -6.54 -0.27 -15.39
C ASN A 40 -5.12 -0.36 -15.96
N LYS A 41 -4.63 -1.59 -16.07
CA LYS A 41 -3.25 -1.90 -16.43
C LYS A 41 -2.88 -1.35 -17.82
N SER A 42 -1.80 -0.61 -17.88
CA SER A 42 -1.25 -0.02 -19.10
C SER A 42 -0.77 -1.08 -20.08
N ALA A 43 -0.76 -0.75 -21.37
CA ALA A 43 -0.16 -1.61 -22.40
C ALA A 43 1.32 -1.90 -22.08
N LEU A 44 2.03 -0.92 -21.53
CA LEU A 44 3.42 -1.04 -21.10
C LEU A 44 3.58 -2.13 -20.03
N LEU A 45 2.77 -2.14 -18.97
CA LEU A 45 2.84 -3.19 -17.95
C LEU A 45 2.57 -4.58 -18.55
N LEU A 46 1.59 -4.68 -19.45
CA LEU A 46 1.22 -5.94 -20.10
C LEU A 46 2.32 -6.45 -21.03
N GLU A 47 3.08 -5.56 -21.66
CA GLU A 47 4.23 -5.89 -22.49
C GLU A 47 5.44 -6.31 -21.65
N LEU A 48 5.77 -5.56 -20.59
CA LEU A 48 6.96 -5.80 -19.78
C LEU A 48 6.81 -6.97 -18.80
N ASN A 49 5.60 -7.25 -18.32
CA ASN A 49 5.30 -8.40 -17.45
C ASN A 49 4.05 -9.14 -17.96
N PRO A 50 4.14 -9.85 -19.09
CA PRO A 50 2.99 -10.51 -19.70
C PRO A 50 2.46 -11.69 -18.87
N VAL A 51 3.34 -12.30 -18.04
CA VAL A 51 3.02 -13.49 -17.22
C VAL A 51 2.13 -13.10 -16.04
N HIS A 52 2.59 -12.18 -15.19
CA HIS A 52 1.90 -11.85 -13.95
C HIS A 52 1.10 -10.56 -14.05
N LYS A 53 1.47 -9.64 -14.95
CA LYS A 53 0.79 -8.35 -15.15
C LYS A 53 0.70 -7.57 -13.83
N LYS A 54 1.80 -7.57 -13.09
CA LYS A 54 1.93 -6.99 -11.73
C LYS A 54 3.16 -6.08 -11.67
N VAL A 55 3.07 -5.09 -10.79
CA VAL A 55 4.19 -4.25 -10.36
C VAL A 55 4.79 -4.82 -9.06
N PRO A 56 6.07 -4.54 -8.75
CA PRO A 56 7.03 -3.73 -9.50
C PRO A 56 7.58 -4.41 -10.77
N VAL A 57 7.96 -3.59 -11.76
CA VAL A 57 8.83 -3.98 -12.87
C VAL A 57 9.98 -2.99 -12.96
N LEU A 58 11.23 -3.48 -12.91
CA LEU A 58 12.42 -2.67 -13.14
C LEU A 58 12.84 -2.80 -14.59
N ILE A 59 13.03 -1.67 -15.26
CA ILE A 59 13.60 -1.59 -16.59
C ILE A 59 15.02 -1.09 -16.39
N HIS A 60 16.00 -1.97 -16.57
CA HIS A 60 17.40 -1.60 -16.52
C HIS A 60 17.97 -1.70 -17.93
N GLU A 61 18.31 -0.54 -18.49
CA GLU A 61 18.59 -0.35 -19.92
C GLU A 61 17.34 -0.74 -20.73
N ASP A 62 17.41 -1.83 -21.51
CA ASP A 62 16.29 -2.33 -22.33
C ASP A 62 15.75 -3.68 -21.81
N ARG A 63 16.08 -4.03 -20.55
CA ARG A 63 15.70 -5.32 -19.95
C ARG A 63 14.71 -5.13 -18.82
N ALA A 64 13.53 -5.71 -18.98
CA ALA A 64 12.50 -5.77 -17.95
C ALA A 64 12.76 -6.95 -17.00
N ILE A 65 12.75 -6.67 -15.69
CA ILE A 65 12.77 -7.67 -14.63
C ILE A 65 11.54 -7.45 -13.74
N ALA A 66 10.83 -8.51 -13.41
CA ALA A 66 9.64 -8.49 -12.57
C ALA A 66 9.85 -9.35 -11.30
N GLU A 67 8.88 -9.29 -10.39
CA GLU A 67 8.87 -9.94 -9.07
C GLU A 67 9.83 -9.29 -8.06
N SER A 68 9.25 -8.76 -6.97
CA SER A 68 10.00 -7.91 -6.02
C SER A 68 11.22 -8.61 -5.41
N PHE A 69 11.15 -9.91 -5.07
CA PHE A 69 12.31 -10.63 -4.53
C PHE A 69 13.40 -10.89 -5.58
N VAL A 70 13.01 -11.22 -6.82
CA VAL A 70 13.96 -11.37 -7.93
C VAL A 70 14.66 -10.04 -8.19
N LEU A 71 13.92 -8.94 -8.12
CA LEU A 71 14.47 -7.59 -8.23
C LEU A 71 15.45 -7.24 -7.12
N LEU A 72 15.17 -7.63 -5.86
CA LEU A 72 16.13 -7.43 -4.76
C LEU A 72 17.45 -8.15 -5.05
N GLU A 73 17.41 -9.40 -5.52
CA GLU A 73 18.62 -10.15 -5.86
C GLU A 73 19.35 -9.53 -7.06
N TYR A 74 18.61 -9.16 -8.11
CA TYR A 74 19.17 -8.48 -9.28
C TYR A 74 19.87 -7.17 -8.90
N ILE A 75 19.24 -6.35 -8.05
CA ILE A 75 19.81 -5.09 -7.55
C ILE A 75 21.09 -5.38 -6.75
N ASP A 76 21.05 -6.38 -5.88
CA ASP A 76 22.20 -6.72 -5.04
C ASP A 76 23.41 -7.23 -5.83
N GLU A 77 23.15 -8.00 -6.89
CA GLU A 77 24.18 -8.57 -7.77
C GLU A 77 24.74 -7.54 -8.77
N THR A 78 23.91 -6.57 -9.18
CA THR A 78 24.27 -5.53 -10.16
C THR A 78 25.10 -4.41 -9.52
N TRP A 79 24.65 -3.88 -8.37
CA TRP A 79 25.32 -2.81 -7.64
C TRP A 79 25.95 -3.37 -6.36
N LYS A 80 27.26 -3.66 -6.42
CA LYS A 80 27.96 -4.47 -5.39
C LYS A 80 28.29 -3.70 -4.12
N GLU A 81 28.28 -2.37 -4.15
CA GLU A 81 28.43 -1.56 -2.95
C GLU A 81 27.26 -1.82 -1.99
N ASN A 82 27.55 -1.90 -0.69
CA ASN A 82 26.57 -2.17 0.38
C ASN A 82 25.71 -3.43 0.11
N PRO A 83 26.27 -4.65 0.23
CA PRO A 83 25.52 -5.88 0.00
C PRO A 83 24.25 -5.96 0.87
N LEU A 84 23.12 -6.30 0.27
CA LEU A 84 21.86 -6.55 0.97
C LEU A 84 21.87 -7.94 1.58
N LEU A 85 22.34 -8.94 0.83
CA LEU A 85 22.46 -10.30 1.32
C LEU A 85 23.77 -10.51 2.10
N PRO A 86 23.76 -11.39 3.12
CA PRO A 86 24.99 -11.83 3.78
C PRO A 86 25.96 -12.50 2.79
N ASN A 87 27.25 -12.57 3.14
CA ASN A 87 28.24 -13.28 2.33
C ASN A 87 28.16 -14.80 2.51
N ASP A 88 27.85 -15.26 3.73
CA ASP A 88 27.79 -16.67 4.05
C ASP A 88 26.61 -17.36 3.35
N PRO A 89 26.82 -18.51 2.66
CA PRO A 89 25.76 -19.19 1.92
C PRO A 89 24.57 -19.64 2.79
N TYR A 90 24.83 -20.07 4.03
CA TYR A 90 23.77 -20.48 4.95
C TYR A 90 22.95 -19.27 5.39
N ASP A 91 23.60 -18.18 5.77
CA ASP A 91 22.90 -16.94 6.16
C ASP A 91 22.07 -16.35 5.00
N ARG A 92 22.57 -16.43 3.76
CA ARG A 92 21.80 -16.07 2.56
C ARG A 92 20.56 -16.94 2.40
N ALA A 93 20.69 -18.26 2.57
CA ALA A 93 19.56 -19.18 2.48
C ALA A 93 18.52 -18.87 3.57
N MET A 94 18.97 -18.59 4.80
CA MET A 94 18.08 -18.24 5.91
C MET A 94 17.38 -16.91 5.71
N ALA A 95 18.07 -15.89 5.15
CA ALA A 95 17.44 -14.63 4.79
C ALA A 95 16.31 -14.83 3.75
N ARG A 96 16.55 -15.62 2.71
CA ARG A 96 15.52 -15.96 1.70
C ARG A 96 14.36 -16.74 2.29
N PHE A 97 14.65 -17.73 3.14
CA PHE A 97 13.64 -18.52 3.83
C PHE A 97 12.70 -17.62 4.64
N TRP A 98 13.26 -16.76 5.50
CA TRP A 98 12.46 -15.88 6.35
C TRP A 98 11.68 -14.83 5.55
N ALA A 99 12.27 -14.28 4.48
CA ALA A 99 11.57 -13.35 3.59
C ALA A 99 10.36 -14.02 2.95
N ARG A 100 10.51 -15.26 2.47
CA ARG A 100 9.43 -16.03 1.86
C ARG A 100 8.37 -16.44 2.87
N PHE A 101 8.79 -16.89 4.05
CA PHE A 101 7.90 -17.19 5.17
C PHE A 101 7.04 -15.99 5.55
N CYS A 102 7.65 -14.80 5.68
CA CYS A 102 6.93 -13.56 5.99
C CYS A 102 5.89 -13.22 4.92
N GLU A 103 6.24 -13.30 3.63
CA GLU A 103 5.29 -13.04 2.55
C GLU A 103 4.12 -14.04 2.55
N GLU A 104 4.42 -15.34 2.67
CA GLU A 104 3.40 -16.38 2.58
C GLU A 104 2.51 -16.49 3.82
N LYS A 105 3.06 -16.24 5.01
CA LYS A 105 2.42 -16.54 6.29
C LYS A 105 2.02 -15.32 7.10
N VAL A 106 2.66 -14.17 6.87
CA VAL A 106 2.29 -12.92 7.55
C VAL A 106 1.55 -12.02 6.59
N LEU A 107 2.15 -11.64 5.46
CA LEU A 107 1.54 -10.72 4.50
C LEU A 107 0.23 -11.28 3.97
N ASN A 108 0.24 -12.48 3.39
CA ASN A 108 -0.98 -13.06 2.83
C ASN A 108 -2.07 -13.27 3.88
N ASN A 109 -1.73 -13.79 5.07
CA ASN A 109 -2.73 -14.06 6.11
C ASN A 109 -3.31 -12.76 6.69
N SER A 110 -2.48 -11.75 6.97
CA SER A 110 -2.97 -10.46 7.46
C SER A 110 -3.82 -9.73 6.43
N PHE A 111 -3.44 -9.81 5.15
CA PHE A 111 -4.25 -9.28 4.06
C PHE A 111 -5.58 -10.03 3.91
N MET A 112 -5.59 -11.36 4.04
CA MET A 112 -6.83 -12.14 4.05
C MET A 112 -7.73 -11.76 5.23
N ALA A 113 -7.17 -11.59 6.43
CA ALA A 113 -7.93 -11.12 7.60
C ALA A 113 -8.53 -9.72 7.37
N LEU A 114 -7.83 -8.83 6.68
CA LEU A 114 -8.36 -7.51 6.31
C LEU A 114 -9.51 -7.60 5.29
N CYS A 115 -9.43 -8.51 4.32
CA CYS A 115 -10.37 -8.56 3.20
C CYS A 115 -11.61 -9.45 3.40
N LEU A 116 -11.63 -10.30 4.42
CA LEU A 116 -12.74 -11.22 4.69
C LEU A 116 -13.78 -10.57 5.62
N GLU A 117 -15.05 -10.75 5.28
CA GLU A 117 -16.19 -10.19 6.02
C GLU A 117 -16.70 -11.16 7.10
N GLU A 118 -16.63 -12.47 6.85
CA GLU A 118 -17.05 -13.48 7.80
C GLU A 118 -16.14 -13.51 9.04
N GLU A 119 -16.72 -13.37 10.22
CA GLU A 119 -15.99 -13.24 11.48
C GLU A 119 -15.12 -14.46 11.80
N GLU A 120 -15.66 -15.67 11.64
CA GLU A 120 -14.90 -16.92 11.88
C GLU A 120 -13.67 -17.03 10.97
N ASP A 121 -13.85 -16.69 9.68
CA ASP A 121 -12.80 -16.71 8.67
C ASP A 121 -11.74 -15.63 8.99
N ARG A 122 -12.18 -14.43 9.38
CA ARG A 122 -11.30 -13.34 9.84
C ARG A 122 -10.49 -13.75 11.06
N GLU A 123 -11.12 -14.24 12.13
CA GLU A 123 -10.45 -14.67 13.37
C GLU A 123 -9.41 -15.75 13.11
N LYS A 124 -9.72 -16.71 12.23
CA LYS A 124 -8.78 -17.74 11.80
C LYS A 124 -7.52 -17.14 11.19
N PHE A 125 -7.65 -16.19 10.25
CA PHE A 125 -6.49 -15.56 9.62
C PHE A 125 -5.74 -14.61 10.57
N VAL A 126 -6.44 -13.99 11.52
CA VAL A 126 -5.81 -13.25 12.63
C VAL A 126 -4.91 -14.18 13.45
N LYS A 127 -5.44 -15.32 13.88
CA LYS A 127 -4.68 -16.32 14.64
C LYS A 127 -3.46 -16.82 13.85
N LEU A 128 -3.64 -17.19 12.58
CA LEU A 128 -2.54 -17.64 11.73
C LEU A 128 -1.46 -16.58 11.52
N THR A 129 -1.85 -15.31 11.43
CA THR A 129 -0.91 -14.18 11.34
C THR A 129 -0.12 -14.04 12.65
N ILE A 130 -0.80 -14.06 13.80
CA ILE A 130 -0.19 -13.95 15.12
C ILE A 130 0.81 -15.10 15.38
N GLU A 131 0.43 -16.34 15.10
CA GLU A 131 1.33 -17.52 15.21
C GLU A 131 2.58 -17.40 14.32
N SER A 132 2.44 -16.71 13.17
CA SER A 132 3.56 -16.48 12.25
C SER A 132 4.45 -15.33 12.72
N LEU A 133 3.87 -14.29 13.32
CA LEU A 133 4.61 -13.20 13.97
C LEU A 133 5.37 -13.69 15.20
N GLU A 134 4.84 -14.65 15.96
CA GLU A 134 5.53 -15.27 17.11
C GLU A 134 6.87 -15.90 16.69
N LYS A 135 6.89 -16.58 15.54
CA LYS A 135 8.13 -17.14 14.98
C LYS A 135 9.13 -16.06 14.59
N ILE A 136 8.68 -14.96 13.98
CA ILE A 136 9.55 -13.82 13.63
C ILE A 136 10.11 -13.15 14.90
N GLU A 137 9.29 -13.00 15.93
CA GLU A 137 9.68 -12.46 17.23
C GLU A 137 10.76 -13.31 17.91
N GLU A 138 10.63 -14.64 17.87
CA GLU A 138 11.67 -15.56 18.37
C GLU A 138 12.98 -15.39 17.62
N GLU A 139 12.95 -15.25 16.30
CA GLU A 139 14.17 -15.05 15.50
C GLU A 139 14.86 -13.72 15.79
N LEU A 140 14.09 -12.64 15.93
CA LEU A 140 14.62 -11.33 16.34
C LEU A 140 15.28 -11.41 17.72
N LYS A 141 14.64 -12.09 18.68
CA LYS A 141 15.19 -12.33 20.02
C LYS A 141 16.50 -13.12 19.99
N LYS A 142 16.61 -14.12 19.10
CA LYS A 142 17.85 -14.92 18.94
C LYS A 142 18.99 -14.09 18.37
N LYS A 143 18.72 -13.27 17.35
CA LYS A 143 19.74 -12.46 16.67
C LYS A 143 20.33 -11.35 17.54
N LYS A 144 19.54 -10.77 18.48
CA LYS A 144 19.97 -9.71 19.39
C LYS A 144 20.65 -8.51 18.69
N SER A 145 20.21 -8.21 17.48
CA SER A 145 20.74 -7.14 16.63
C SER A 145 19.70 -6.05 16.41
N LYS A 146 20.15 -4.87 15.98
CA LYS A 146 19.28 -3.72 15.72
C LYS A 146 18.25 -3.98 14.60
N PHE A 147 18.68 -4.72 13.57
CA PHE A 147 17.95 -5.09 12.37
C PHE A 147 17.99 -6.63 12.17
N LEU A 148 17.10 -7.18 11.35
CA LEU A 148 17.06 -8.62 11.00
C LEU A 148 18.34 -9.07 10.29
N ALA A 149 18.97 -8.17 9.52
CA ALA A 149 20.24 -8.39 8.87
C ALA A 149 21.47 -8.09 9.74
N GLY A 150 21.31 -7.53 10.95
CA GLY A 150 22.43 -7.21 11.86
C GLY A 150 22.37 -5.77 12.38
N GLU A 151 23.51 -5.08 12.36
CA GLU A 151 23.62 -3.68 12.85
C GLU A 151 23.15 -2.63 11.83
N THR A 152 23.01 -3.03 10.57
CA THR A 152 22.53 -2.18 9.46
C THR A 152 21.37 -2.87 8.74
N ILE A 153 20.53 -2.09 8.03
CA ILE A 153 19.46 -2.64 7.19
C ILE A 153 20.07 -3.52 6.10
N GLY A 154 19.49 -4.70 5.87
CA GLY A 154 19.83 -5.57 4.75
C GLY A 154 18.60 -6.17 4.07
N TYR A 155 18.82 -7.26 3.34
CA TYR A 155 17.80 -7.92 2.52
C TYR A 155 16.52 -8.23 3.30
N LEU A 156 16.66 -8.81 4.49
CA LEU A 156 15.51 -9.27 5.27
C LEU A 156 14.71 -8.10 5.84
N ASP A 157 15.38 -7.03 6.24
CA ASP A 157 14.75 -5.79 6.69
C ASP A 157 13.97 -5.10 5.57
N ILE A 158 14.52 -5.05 4.35
CA ILE A 158 13.82 -4.51 3.18
C ILE A 158 12.62 -5.40 2.81
N ALA A 159 12.82 -6.72 2.79
CA ALA A 159 11.79 -7.69 2.48
C ALA A 159 10.58 -7.60 3.43
N MET A 160 10.85 -7.46 4.73
CA MET A 160 9.83 -7.38 5.78
C MET A 160 9.42 -5.96 6.15
N GLY A 161 10.09 -4.93 5.63
CA GLY A 161 9.92 -3.53 6.04
C GLY A 161 8.52 -2.96 5.80
N TRP A 162 7.65 -3.70 5.09
CA TRP A 162 6.24 -3.39 4.98
C TRP A 162 5.49 -3.54 6.33
N ILE A 163 5.94 -4.43 7.22
CA ILE A 163 5.32 -4.70 8.53
C ILE A 163 5.17 -3.41 9.36
N PRO A 164 6.23 -2.62 9.61
CA PRO A 164 6.12 -1.42 10.44
C PRO A 164 5.07 -0.43 9.93
N TYR A 165 4.81 -0.37 8.62
CA TYR A 165 3.94 0.66 8.04
C TYR A 165 2.59 0.12 7.56
N TRP A 166 2.57 -0.83 6.62
CA TRP A 166 1.33 -1.34 6.02
C TRP A 166 0.53 -2.21 6.99
N LEU A 167 1.18 -3.03 7.82
CA LEU A 167 0.46 -3.87 8.77
C LEU A 167 -0.30 -3.01 9.79
N GLN A 168 0.28 -1.90 10.25
CA GLN A 168 -0.40 -0.94 11.13
C GLN A 168 -1.62 -0.31 10.46
N ILE A 169 -1.49 0.10 9.18
CA ILE A 169 -2.63 0.61 8.41
C ILE A 169 -3.72 -0.46 8.30
N TRP A 170 -3.36 -1.72 8.10
CA TRP A 170 -4.33 -2.82 8.03
C TRP A 170 -4.99 -3.11 9.39
N GLU A 171 -4.26 -2.99 10.50
CA GLU A 171 -4.84 -3.03 11.85
C GLU A 171 -5.91 -1.94 12.03
N GLU A 172 -5.58 -0.70 11.65
CA GLU A 172 -6.47 0.46 11.75
C GLU A 172 -7.73 0.29 10.86
N VAL A 173 -7.55 -0.04 9.57
CA VAL A 173 -8.66 -0.18 8.60
C VAL A 173 -9.56 -1.39 8.92
N GLY A 174 -8.93 -2.50 9.32
CA GLY A 174 -9.62 -3.74 9.65
C GLY A 174 -10.23 -3.74 11.04
N ASN A 175 -9.87 -2.79 11.91
CA ASN A 175 -10.11 -2.85 13.35
C ASN A 175 -9.65 -4.20 13.95
N ILE A 176 -8.46 -4.64 13.54
CA ILE A 176 -7.84 -5.91 13.92
C ILE A 176 -6.57 -5.59 14.71
N LYS A 177 -6.23 -6.44 15.70
CA LYS A 177 -4.94 -6.35 16.39
C LYS A 177 -4.08 -7.58 16.14
N PHE A 178 -2.96 -7.38 15.45
CA PHE A 178 -1.92 -8.40 15.22
C PHE A 178 -0.72 -8.19 16.15
N LEU A 179 -0.24 -6.96 16.31
CA LEU A 179 0.96 -6.60 17.06
C LEU A 179 0.61 -5.91 18.38
N ASP A 180 0.59 -6.69 19.45
CA ASP A 180 0.65 -6.19 20.83
C ASP A 180 2.12 -5.96 21.24
N PRO A 181 2.54 -4.71 21.56
CA PRO A 181 3.91 -4.41 21.99
C PRO A 181 4.39 -5.21 23.20
N LEU A 182 3.49 -5.63 24.10
CA LEU A 182 3.84 -6.45 25.26
C LEU A 182 4.16 -7.91 24.84
N LYS A 183 3.46 -8.41 23.83
CA LYS A 183 3.66 -9.76 23.29
C LYS A 183 4.84 -9.83 22.30
N PHE A 184 5.05 -8.76 21.53
CA PHE A 184 6.04 -8.66 20.47
C PHE A 184 7.07 -7.54 20.70
N PRO A 185 7.82 -7.54 21.82
CA PRO A 185 8.76 -6.48 22.14
C PRO A 185 9.92 -6.38 21.15
N ALA A 186 10.40 -7.49 20.59
CA ALA A 186 11.52 -7.46 19.64
C ALA A 186 11.10 -6.91 18.27
N ILE A 187 9.94 -7.32 17.75
CA ILE A 187 9.32 -6.71 16.56
C ILE A 187 9.03 -5.24 16.81
N THR A 188 8.56 -4.86 18.01
CA THR A 188 8.32 -3.45 18.36
C THR A 188 9.60 -2.63 18.32
N ALA A 189 10.69 -3.13 18.92
CA ALA A 189 11.98 -2.47 18.86
C ALA A 189 12.51 -2.36 17.42
N TRP A 190 12.39 -3.42 16.63
CA TRP A 190 12.76 -3.44 15.22
C TRP A 190 11.92 -2.45 14.39
N ASN A 191 10.61 -2.38 14.60
CA ASN A 191 9.72 -1.41 13.96
C ASN A 191 10.15 0.02 14.25
N ASN A 192 10.52 0.33 15.49
CA ASN A 192 11.02 1.67 15.86
C ASN A 192 12.36 1.98 15.18
N ASN A 193 13.25 1.00 15.06
CA ASN A 193 14.50 1.15 14.33
C ASN A 193 14.26 1.39 12.83
N MET A 194 13.31 0.67 12.21
CA MET A 194 12.94 0.87 10.81
C MET A 194 12.34 2.26 10.56
N HIS A 195 11.39 2.70 11.38
CA HIS A 195 10.78 4.03 11.23
C HIS A 195 11.76 5.19 11.46
N SER A 196 12.75 5.00 12.33
CA SER A 196 13.77 6.03 12.60
C SER A 196 14.90 6.04 11.58
N HIS A 197 15.03 4.99 10.75
CA HIS A 197 16.07 4.93 9.74
C HIS A 197 15.78 5.94 8.60
N PRO A 198 16.71 6.87 8.27
CA PRO A 198 16.45 7.94 7.30
C PRO A 198 15.95 7.45 5.95
N LEU A 199 16.61 6.41 5.40
CA LEU A 199 16.22 5.78 4.13
C LEU A 199 14.76 5.32 4.11
N ILE A 200 14.26 4.74 5.20
CA ILE A 200 12.89 4.25 5.25
C ILE A 200 11.95 5.44 5.44
N ARG A 201 12.18 6.25 6.48
CA ARG A 201 11.34 7.40 6.85
C ARG A 201 11.08 8.36 5.69
N GLU A 202 12.11 8.63 4.89
CA GLU A 202 12.05 9.60 3.79
C GLU A 202 11.48 9.00 2.49
N ASN A 203 11.29 7.67 2.45
CA ASN A 203 10.79 6.95 1.28
C ASN A 203 9.64 6.02 1.68
N LEU A 204 8.73 6.48 2.54
CA LEU A 204 7.44 5.83 2.79
C LEU A 204 6.36 6.47 1.93
N PRO A 205 5.30 5.73 1.55
CA PRO A 205 4.15 6.38 0.92
C PRO A 205 3.55 7.37 1.92
N PRO A 206 2.98 8.48 1.45
CA PRO A 206 2.37 9.44 2.34
C PRO A 206 1.03 8.88 2.86
N ARG A 207 0.79 8.99 4.18
CA ARG A 207 -0.41 8.44 4.88
C ARG A 207 -1.72 9.17 4.52
N ASP A 208 -1.62 10.35 3.94
CA ASP A 208 -2.69 11.27 3.56
C ASP A 208 -3.52 10.82 2.35
N LYS A 209 -3.03 9.87 1.53
CA LYS A 209 -3.84 9.24 0.46
C LYS A 209 -4.88 8.23 0.97
N SER A 210 -4.92 7.90 2.27
CA SER A 210 -6.01 7.12 2.87
C SER A 210 -7.37 7.82 2.80
N VAL A 211 -7.38 9.16 2.77
CA VAL A 211 -8.60 9.97 2.59
C VAL A 211 -9.20 9.72 1.21
N LEU A 212 -8.35 9.59 0.18
CA LEU A 212 -8.77 9.28 -1.19
C LEU A 212 -9.42 7.90 -1.25
N ASP A 213 -8.75 6.91 -0.69
CA ASP A 213 -9.20 5.52 -0.73
C ASP A 213 -10.50 5.33 0.07
N ASN A 214 -10.60 5.89 1.27
CA ASN A 214 -11.82 5.83 2.08
C ASN A 214 -12.99 6.57 1.41
N SER A 215 -12.75 7.76 0.84
CA SER A 215 -13.78 8.51 0.12
C SER A 215 -14.28 7.76 -1.11
N TYR A 216 -13.37 7.11 -1.83
CA TYR A 216 -13.70 6.35 -3.03
C TYR A 216 -14.41 5.03 -2.69
N LEU A 217 -14.04 4.36 -1.60
CA LEU A 217 -14.74 3.19 -1.09
C LEU A 217 -16.14 3.56 -0.60
N ALA A 218 -16.31 4.66 0.12
CA ALA A 218 -17.62 5.18 0.52
C ALA A 218 -18.56 5.41 -0.68
N LEU A 219 -18.04 5.95 -1.78
CA LEU A 219 -18.78 6.10 -3.04
C LEU A 219 -19.22 4.75 -3.63
N CYS A 220 -18.34 3.76 -3.59
CA CYS A 220 -18.53 2.48 -4.28
C CYS A 220 -19.26 1.42 -3.42
N SER A 221 -19.44 1.62 -2.12
CA SER A 221 -20.11 0.65 -1.24
C SER A 221 -21.60 0.52 -1.56
N GLU A 222 -22.05 -0.73 -1.75
CA GLU A 222 -23.47 -1.07 -1.86
C GLU A 222 -24.13 -1.18 -0.49
N GLU A 223 -23.43 -1.78 0.49
CA GLU A 223 -23.88 -1.94 1.87
C GLU A 223 -23.84 -0.60 2.61
N GLU A 224 -24.91 -0.32 3.35
CA GLU A 224 -25.05 0.94 4.10
C GLU A 224 -24.06 1.04 5.26
N GLU A 225 -23.82 -0.06 5.97
CA GLU A 225 -22.86 -0.13 7.08
C GLU A 225 -21.43 0.18 6.64
N ASP A 226 -20.98 -0.41 5.52
CA ASP A 226 -19.66 -0.13 4.96
C ASP A 226 -19.54 1.31 4.49
N ARG A 227 -20.60 1.83 3.86
CA ARG A 227 -20.64 3.22 3.40
C ARG A 227 -20.51 4.18 4.59
N GLU A 228 -21.26 3.96 5.67
CA GLU A 228 -21.18 4.77 6.89
C GLU A 228 -19.79 4.68 7.53
N LYS A 229 -19.21 3.48 7.61
CA LYS A 229 -17.85 3.27 8.11
C LYS A 229 -16.83 4.09 7.34
N PHE A 230 -16.82 4.02 6.00
CA PHE A 230 -15.85 4.74 5.18
C PHE A 230 -16.09 6.25 5.18
N VAL A 231 -17.35 6.71 5.24
CA VAL A 231 -17.68 8.13 5.46
C VAL A 231 -17.08 8.61 6.78
N LYS A 232 -17.26 7.87 7.87
CA LYS A 232 -16.71 8.22 9.19
C LYS A 232 -15.19 8.33 9.15
N LEU A 233 -14.49 7.32 8.61
CA LEU A 233 -13.03 7.33 8.49
C LEU A 233 -12.51 8.49 7.63
N THR A 234 -13.25 8.85 6.58
CA THR A 234 -12.93 10.00 5.75
C THR A 234 -13.05 11.30 6.55
N ILE A 235 -14.15 11.47 7.29
CA ILE A 235 -14.40 12.64 8.15
C ILE A 235 -13.30 12.80 9.21
N GLU A 236 -12.94 11.73 9.92
CA GLU A 236 -11.84 11.76 10.92
C GLU A 236 -10.49 12.18 10.31
N SER A 237 -10.28 11.86 9.03
CA SER A 237 -9.07 12.25 8.32
C SER A 237 -9.12 13.71 7.86
N LEU A 238 -10.28 14.19 7.41
CA LEU A 238 -10.50 15.60 7.08
C LEU A 238 -10.36 16.51 8.30
N GLU A 239 -10.77 16.06 9.49
CA GLU A 239 -10.57 16.79 10.76
C GLU A 239 -9.09 17.12 10.99
N LYS A 240 -8.18 16.18 10.72
CA LYS A 240 -6.73 16.43 10.84
C LYS A 240 -6.21 17.44 9.81
N ILE A 241 -6.76 17.44 8.60
CA ILE A 241 -6.39 18.40 7.54
C ILE A 241 -6.91 19.80 7.90
N GLU A 242 -8.13 19.87 8.44
CA GLU A 242 -8.75 21.10 8.94
C GLU A 242 -7.89 21.74 10.02
N GLU A 243 -7.52 20.99 11.07
CA GLU A 243 -6.64 21.45 12.14
C GLU A 243 -5.31 22.00 11.61
N GLU A 244 -4.73 21.34 10.62
CA GLU A 244 -3.44 21.76 10.03
C GLU A 244 -3.57 23.05 9.20
N LEU A 245 -4.66 23.21 8.44
CA LEU A 245 -4.96 24.44 7.71
C LEU A 245 -5.24 25.61 8.66
N GLU A 246 -6.04 25.38 9.71
CA GLU A 246 -6.31 26.37 10.75
C GLU A 246 -5.04 26.79 11.49
N ARG A 247 -4.15 25.85 11.79
CA ARG A 247 -2.86 26.11 12.45
C ARG A 247 -1.96 26.98 11.58
N LYS A 248 -1.88 26.70 10.28
CA LYS A 248 -1.01 27.43 9.34
C LYS A 248 -1.54 28.81 9.00
N LYS A 249 -2.87 29.02 9.01
CA LYS A 249 -3.54 30.28 8.62
C LYS A 249 -3.09 30.79 7.25
N SER A 250 -2.77 29.89 6.34
CA SER A 250 -2.29 30.19 5.00
C SER A 250 -3.32 29.84 3.94
N LYS A 251 -3.20 30.47 2.76
CA LYS A 251 -4.14 30.27 1.65
C LYS A 251 -4.13 28.85 1.07
N PHE A 252 -2.97 28.20 1.10
CA PHE A 252 -2.69 26.85 0.62
C PHE A 252 -1.98 26.05 1.72
N LEU A 253 -2.00 24.72 1.63
CA LEU A 253 -1.31 23.81 2.55
C LEU A 253 0.21 24.06 2.61
N ALA A 254 0.77 24.54 1.50
CA ALA A 254 2.18 24.92 1.39
C ALA A 254 2.47 26.41 1.69
N GLY A 255 1.46 27.23 2.02
CA GLY A 255 1.64 28.66 2.32
C GLY A 255 0.78 29.56 1.42
N GLU A 256 1.37 30.61 0.87
CA GLU A 256 0.67 31.60 0.02
C GLU A 256 0.53 31.15 -1.45
N THR A 257 1.28 30.11 -1.85
CA THR A 257 1.26 29.53 -3.19
C THR A 257 0.96 28.04 -3.13
N ILE A 258 0.38 27.49 -4.19
CA ILE A 258 0.20 26.05 -4.38
C ILE A 258 1.57 25.35 -4.27
N GLY A 259 1.69 24.37 -3.38
CA GLY A 259 2.87 23.51 -3.30
C GLY A 259 2.52 22.03 -3.41
N TYR A 260 3.47 21.17 -3.06
CA TYR A 260 3.34 19.73 -3.24
C TYR A 260 2.09 19.14 -2.56
N LEU A 261 1.82 19.51 -1.30
CA LEU A 261 0.66 18.99 -0.56
C LEU A 261 -0.67 19.44 -1.16
N ASP A 262 -0.73 20.66 -1.70
CA ASP A 262 -1.92 21.15 -2.41
C ASP A 262 -2.19 20.35 -3.69
N ILE A 263 -1.14 19.96 -4.41
CA ILE A 263 -1.26 19.12 -5.61
C ILE A 263 -1.66 17.70 -5.20
N ALA A 264 -1.01 17.13 -4.19
CA ALA A 264 -1.27 15.78 -3.71
C ALA A 264 -2.71 15.60 -3.19
N MET A 265 -3.26 16.62 -2.53
CA MET A 265 -4.64 16.66 -2.05
C MET A 265 -5.61 17.35 -3.02
N GLY A 266 -5.12 17.82 -4.17
CA GLY A 266 -5.89 18.61 -5.15
C GLY A 266 -7.07 17.87 -5.79
N TRP A 267 -7.21 16.58 -5.50
CA TRP A 267 -8.40 15.80 -5.85
C TRP A 267 -9.60 16.11 -4.95
N ILE A 268 -9.39 16.49 -3.68
CA ILE A 268 -10.44 16.79 -2.68
C ILE A 268 -11.37 17.92 -3.18
N PRO A 269 -10.85 19.08 -3.64
CA PRO A 269 -11.70 20.18 -4.08
C PRO A 269 -12.71 19.84 -5.17
N TYR A 270 -12.37 18.93 -6.08
CA TYR A 270 -13.18 18.69 -7.28
C TYR A 270 -13.89 17.33 -7.25
N TRP A 271 -13.15 16.24 -7.02
CA TRP A 271 -13.69 14.89 -7.13
C TRP A 271 -14.55 14.50 -5.94
N LEU A 272 -14.21 14.93 -4.72
CA LEU A 272 -14.98 14.58 -3.52
C LEU A 272 -16.42 15.10 -3.60
N GLN A 273 -16.63 16.32 -4.12
CA GLN A 273 -17.97 16.87 -4.33
C GLN A 273 -18.80 16.07 -5.35
N ILE A 274 -18.14 15.58 -6.40
CA ILE A 274 -18.78 14.71 -7.40
C ILE A 274 -19.14 13.36 -6.76
N TRP A 275 -18.28 12.84 -5.89
CA TRP A 275 -18.51 11.58 -5.19
C TRP A 275 -19.62 11.68 -4.14
N GLU A 276 -19.71 12.80 -3.42
CA GLU A 276 -20.86 13.10 -2.53
C GLU A 276 -22.18 13.04 -3.31
N GLU A 277 -22.24 13.69 -4.47
CA GLU A 277 -23.42 13.68 -5.33
C GLU A 277 -23.73 12.27 -5.86
N VAL A 278 -22.76 11.65 -6.53
CA VAL A 278 -22.93 10.34 -7.18
C VAL A 278 -23.22 9.25 -6.15
N GLY A 279 -22.58 9.30 -4.98
CA GLY A 279 -22.76 8.38 -3.87
C GLY A 279 -24.01 8.67 -3.04
N SER A 280 -24.58 9.87 -3.17
CA SER A 280 -25.62 10.39 -2.28
C SER A 280 -25.19 10.34 -0.81
N ILE A 281 -23.94 10.73 -0.55
CA ILE A 281 -23.29 10.78 0.76
C ILE A 281 -22.89 12.21 1.09
N LYS A 282 -22.78 12.54 2.37
CA LYS A 282 -22.30 13.83 2.84
C LYS A 282 -21.04 13.62 3.69
N ILE A 283 -19.92 14.14 3.21
CA ILE A 283 -18.59 14.08 3.81
C ILE A 283 -18.12 15.49 4.17
N LEU A 284 -18.19 16.44 3.23
CA LEU A 284 -17.74 17.82 3.43
C LEU A 284 -18.90 18.70 3.92
N ASP A 285 -18.94 18.97 5.22
CA ASP A 285 -19.81 20.00 5.80
C ASP A 285 -19.02 21.32 5.96
N PRO A 286 -19.38 22.40 5.24
CA PRO A 286 -18.72 23.70 5.36
C PRO A 286 -18.74 24.31 6.76
N LEU A 287 -19.72 23.95 7.60
CA LEU A 287 -19.79 24.41 8.99
C LEU A 287 -18.78 23.67 9.87
N LYS A 288 -18.47 22.43 9.51
CA LYS A 288 -17.49 21.58 10.22
C LYS A 288 -16.06 21.80 9.72
N PHE A 289 -15.91 22.10 8.43
CA PHE A 289 -14.61 22.22 7.76
C PHE A 289 -14.42 23.59 7.05
N PRO A 290 -14.49 24.72 7.78
CA PRO A 290 -14.39 26.05 7.18
C PRO A 290 -13.04 26.35 6.49
N ALA A 291 -11.91 25.89 7.03
CA ALA A 291 -10.58 26.10 6.49
C ALA A 291 -10.34 25.27 5.23
N ILE A 292 -10.74 23.98 5.22
CA ILE A 292 -10.76 23.17 4.00
C ILE A 292 -11.69 23.80 2.97
N THR A 293 -12.85 24.32 3.35
CA THR A 293 -13.77 24.99 2.42
C THR A 293 -13.11 26.23 1.79
N ALA A 294 -12.43 27.05 2.57
CA ALA A 294 -11.69 28.21 2.07
C ALA A 294 -10.53 27.80 1.14
N TRP A 295 -9.82 26.73 1.48
CA TRP A 295 -8.76 26.15 0.65
C TRP A 295 -9.30 25.59 -0.68
N ILE A 296 -10.40 24.84 -0.66
CA ILE A 296 -11.11 24.34 -1.85
C ILE A 296 -11.46 25.49 -2.79
N ASN A 297 -12.05 26.57 -2.25
CA ASN A 297 -12.41 27.75 -3.03
C ASN A 297 -11.16 28.40 -3.67
N SER A 298 -10.05 28.45 -2.93
CA SER A 298 -8.78 28.98 -3.42
C SER A 298 -8.18 28.11 -4.53
N MET A 299 -8.24 26.78 -4.40
CA MET A 299 -7.79 25.81 -5.40
C MET A 299 -8.62 25.89 -6.69
N LEU A 300 -9.96 25.83 -6.58
CA LEU A 300 -10.85 25.85 -7.75
C LEU A 300 -10.87 27.20 -8.47
N SER A 301 -10.53 28.29 -7.78
CA SER A 301 -10.42 29.62 -8.37
C SER A 301 -9.05 29.88 -9.03
N HIS A 302 -8.06 29.00 -8.82
CA HIS A 302 -6.74 29.18 -9.40
C HIS A 302 -6.77 28.95 -10.92
N PRO A 303 -6.26 29.87 -11.76
CA PRO A 303 -6.37 29.78 -13.23
C PRO A 303 -5.90 28.45 -13.81
N LEU A 304 -4.71 27.99 -13.42
CA LEU A 304 -4.15 26.72 -13.88
C LEU A 304 -5.01 25.50 -13.50
N ILE A 305 -5.73 25.54 -12.38
CA ILE A 305 -6.58 24.42 -11.98
C ILE A 305 -7.89 24.52 -12.74
N LYS A 306 -8.55 25.68 -12.69
CA LYS A 306 -9.85 25.92 -13.33
C LYS A 306 -9.86 25.59 -14.83
N GLU A 307 -8.79 25.90 -15.54
CA GLU A 307 -8.66 25.65 -16.98
C GLU A 307 -8.40 24.19 -17.34
N ASN A 308 -7.87 23.39 -16.41
CA ASN A 308 -7.46 22.01 -16.65
C ASN A 308 -8.36 20.96 -15.98
N LEU A 309 -9.43 21.39 -15.28
CA LEU A 309 -10.41 20.47 -14.71
C LEU A 309 -11.28 19.84 -15.80
N PRO A 310 -11.59 18.55 -15.70
CA PRO A 310 -12.46 17.90 -16.66
C PRO A 310 -13.90 18.45 -16.60
N PRO A 311 -14.70 18.30 -17.67
CA PRO A 311 -16.11 18.68 -17.64
C PRO A 311 -16.87 17.90 -16.57
N ARG A 312 -17.60 18.62 -15.71
CA ARG A 312 -18.26 18.05 -14.52
C ARG A 312 -19.33 17.02 -14.89
N ASP A 313 -20.11 17.28 -15.91
CA ASP A 313 -21.14 16.39 -16.46
C ASP A 313 -20.55 15.02 -16.88
N LYS A 314 -19.41 15.03 -17.58
CA LYS A 314 -18.71 13.81 -17.98
C LYS A 314 -18.17 13.05 -16.77
N SER A 315 -17.63 13.78 -15.80
CA SER A 315 -17.12 13.22 -14.55
C SER A 315 -18.22 12.52 -13.73
N VAL A 316 -19.40 13.13 -13.59
CA VAL A 316 -20.55 12.53 -12.91
C VAL A 316 -20.98 11.23 -13.59
N VAL A 317 -21.17 11.25 -14.92
CA VAL A 317 -21.55 10.05 -15.69
C VAL A 317 -20.51 8.94 -15.55
N TYR A 318 -19.22 9.30 -15.54
CA TYR A 318 -18.13 8.36 -15.34
C TYR A 318 -18.21 7.66 -13.97
N PHE A 319 -18.38 8.42 -12.89
CA PHE A 319 -18.46 7.85 -11.55
C PHE A 319 -19.78 7.11 -11.28
N GLN A 320 -20.90 7.50 -11.91
CA GLN A 320 -22.14 6.72 -11.88
C GLN A 320 -21.94 5.31 -12.45
N LYS A 321 -21.22 5.20 -13.57
CA LYS A 321 -20.85 3.88 -14.14
C LYS A 321 -19.94 3.11 -13.20
N ARG A 322 -18.89 3.75 -12.68
CA ARG A 322 -17.94 3.12 -11.75
C ARG A 322 -18.59 2.63 -10.46
N ARG A 323 -19.52 3.40 -9.90
CA ARG A 323 -20.30 3.01 -8.72
C ARG A 323 -21.02 1.67 -8.91
N ILE A 324 -21.43 1.35 -10.15
CA ILE A 324 -22.11 0.10 -10.49
C ILE A 324 -21.10 -1.01 -10.86
N GLU A 325 -20.05 -0.66 -11.60
CA GLU A 325 -19.08 -1.63 -12.13
C GLU A 325 -18.10 -2.15 -11.08
N VAL A 326 -17.65 -1.28 -10.15
CA VAL A 326 -16.67 -1.65 -9.13
C VAL A 326 -17.20 -2.73 -8.18
N PRO A 327 -18.43 -2.63 -7.63
CA PRO A 327 -19.01 -3.71 -6.84
C PRO A 327 -19.14 -5.02 -7.63
N LYS A 328 -19.51 -4.96 -8.91
CA LYS A 328 -19.57 -6.14 -9.79
C LYS A 328 -18.20 -6.79 -9.95
N ILE A 329 -17.15 -6.00 -10.17
CA ILE A 329 -15.78 -6.49 -10.28
C ILE A 329 -15.31 -7.12 -8.96
N LEU A 330 -15.63 -6.49 -7.83
CA LEU A 330 -15.30 -7.01 -6.50
C LEU A 330 -16.08 -8.30 -6.20
N LYS A 331 -17.38 -8.36 -6.52
CA LYS A 331 -18.20 -9.58 -6.43
C LYS A 331 -17.69 -10.68 -7.35
N SER A 332 -17.35 -10.38 -8.61
CA SER A 332 -16.76 -11.35 -9.53
C SER A 332 -15.41 -11.89 -9.04
N LYS A 333 -14.56 -11.03 -8.45
CA LYS A 333 -13.32 -11.48 -7.78
C LYS A 333 -13.62 -12.35 -6.56
N LYS A 334 -14.59 -11.99 -5.72
CA LYS A 334 -15.05 -12.81 -4.57
C LYS A 334 -15.56 -14.19 -5.03
N ILE A 335 -16.37 -14.24 -6.09
CA ILE A 335 -16.88 -15.49 -6.69
C ILE A 335 -15.72 -16.34 -7.21
N LEU A 336 -14.77 -15.74 -7.93
CA LEU A 336 -13.60 -16.46 -8.45
C LEU A 336 -12.74 -17.02 -7.31
N ILE A 337 -12.55 -16.26 -6.23
CA ILE A 337 -11.83 -16.70 -5.03
C ILE A 337 -12.59 -17.86 -4.35
N SER A 338 -13.91 -17.79 -4.26
CA SER A 338 -14.76 -18.86 -3.72
C SER A 338 -14.66 -20.15 -4.55
N GLN A 339 -14.76 -20.06 -5.88
CA GLN A 339 -14.61 -21.19 -6.79
C GLN A 339 -13.21 -21.84 -6.68
N LEU A 340 -12.15 -21.03 -6.56
CA LEU A 340 -10.79 -21.51 -6.34
C LEU A 340 -10.65 -22.20 -4.97
N LYS A 341 -11.34 -21.72 -3.92
CA LYS A 341 -11.41 -22.39 -2.61
C LYS A 341 -12.09 -23.76 -2.73
N THR A 342 -13.22 -23.87 -3.45
CA THR A 342 -13.95 -25.14 -3.66
C THR A 342 -13.10 -26.16 -4.42
N LEU A 343 -12.46 -25.75 -5.50
CA LEU A 343 -11.56 -26.61 -6.28
C LEU A 343 -10.39 -27.12 -5.45
N ARG A 344 -9.79 -26.26 -4.62
CA ARG A 344 -8.71 -26.65 -3.70
C ARG A 344 -9.17 -27.69 -2.69
N HIS A 345 -10.38 -27.57 -2.17
CA HIS A 345 -10.96 -28.52 -1.21
C HIS A 345 -11.26 -29.88 -1.85
N GLN A 346 -11.73 -29.89 -3.10
CA GLN A 346 -11.94 -31.11 -3.90
C GLN A 346 -10.62 -31.83 -4.18
N LEU A 347 -9.59 -31.09 -4.61
CA LEU A 347 -8.26 -31.65 -4.87
C LEU A 347 -7.58 -32.20 -3.60
N GLN A 348 -7.81 -31.59 -2.43
CA GLN A 348 -7.33 -32.14 -1.16
C GLN A 348 -8.06 -33.43 -0.78
N TYR A 349 -9.37 -33.54 -1.02
CA TYR A 349 -10.16 -34.73 -0.71
C TYR A 349 -9.74 -35.94 -1.57
N GLU A 350 -9.48 -35.71 -2.85
CA GLU A 350 -8.96 -36.73 -3.78
C GLU A 350 -7.56 -37.22 -3.39
N SER A 351 -6.70 -36.34 -2.85
CA SER A 351 -5.36 -36.72 -2.38
C SER A 351 -5.33 -37.56 -1.10
N THR A 352 -6.41 -37.52 -0.30
CA THR A 352 -6.55 -38.31 0.94
C THR A 352 -7.36 -39.60 0.76
N GLY A 353 -8.04 -39.76 -0.38
CA GLY A 353 -8.92 -40.92 -0.66
C GLY A 353 -8.23 -42.11 -1.35
N SER A 354 -6.98 -41.98 -1.79
CA SER A 354 -6.23 -43.05 -2.48
C SER A 354 -5.37 -43.88 -1.52
N GLY A 355 -5.95 -44.29 -0.40
CA GLY A 355 -5.28 -45.08 0.64
C GLY A 355 -6.24 -46.07 1.31
N LEU A 356 -6.82 -46.97 0.51
CA LEU A 356 -7.43 -48.22 0.98
C LEU A 356 -6.90 -49.38 0.15
#